data_AF-A0A7D9DXT2-F1
#
_entry.id   AF-A0A7D9DXT2-F1
#
_cell.length_a   1.000
_cell.length_b   1.000
_cell.length_c   1.000
_cell.angle_alpha   90.00
_cell.angle_beta   90.00
_cell.angle_gamma   90.00
#
_symmetry.space_group_name_H-M   'P 1'
#
loop_
_entity.id
_entity.type
_entity.pdbx_description
1 polymer ?
#
loop_
_entity_poly.entity_id
_entity_poly.type
_entity_poly.pdbx_seq_one_letter_code
_entity_poly.pdbx_strand_id
1 'polypeptide(L)'
;MQGRKNNSGSEHICNIMCNEEKKNATSDLKKERLNLHSGFAILFDNIDGNLNRRHMTMENQNLDCRWVNHKIVSNRISGNKLDMSPRNVLNISNIKLLPTVQDQKRQRQNYIVLVARMLVEHLESFSAFKDVRVSHIPHKYSKEMSGKSESVSTI
;
A
#
# COMPACT_ATOMS: atom_id res chain seq x y z
N MET A 1 -34.80 8.22 -34.61
CA MET A 1 -34.92 8.53 -33.16
C MET A 1 -36.06 7.71 -32.59
N GLN A 2 -35.77 6.58 -31.94
CA GLN A 2 -36.77 5.75 -31.25
C GLN A 2 -36.49 5.84 -29.76
N GLY A 3 -37.45 6.38 -29.01
CA GLY A 3 -37.37 6.56 -27.57
C GLY A 3 -37.26 5.22 -26.85
N ARG A 4 -36.23 5.07 -26.01
CA ARG A 4 -36.14 4.01 -25.02
C ARG A 4 -37.31 4.16 -24.05
N LYS A 5 -38.20 3.17 -24.02
CA LYS A 5 -39.21 3.02 -22.97
C LYS A 5 -38.49 2.80 -21.64
N ASN A 6 -38.71 3.71 -20.70
CA ASN A 6 -38.29 3.54 -19.31
C ASN A 6 -39.08 2.36 -18.73
N ASN A 7 -38.37 1.28 -18.39
CA ASN A 7 -38.95 0.14 -17.70
C ASN A 7 -39.10 0.54 -16.23
N SER A 8 -40.29 0.99 -15.84
CA SER A 8 -40.66 1.27 -14.45
C SER A 8 -40.78 -0.07 -13.71
N GLY A 9 -39.66 -0.59 -13.21
CA GLY A 9 -39.66 -1.65 -12.22
C GLY A 9 -40.38 -1.14 -10.98
N SER A 10 -41.40 -1.87 -10.52
CA SER A 10 -42.12 -1.61 -9.27
C SER A 10 -41.14 -1.35 -8.13
N GLU A 11 -41.20 -0.17 -7.52
CA GLU A 11 -40.43 0.15 -6.31
C GLU A 11 -40.80 -0.85 -5.21
N HIS A 12 -39.84 -1.69 -4.82
CA HIS A 12 -40.02 -2.65 -3.73
C HIS A 12 -40.23 -1.90 -2.41
N ILE A 13 -41.42 -2.00 -1.83
CA ILE A 13 -41.73 -1.47 -0.50
C ILE A 13 -41.18 -2.45 0.55
N CYS A 14 -40.08 -2.09 1.22
CA CYS A 14 -39.41 -2.96 2.18
C CYS A 14 -40.18 -3.03 3.51
N ASN A 15 -40.69 -4.22 3.83
CA ASN A 15 -41.33 -4.49 5.12
C ASN A 15 -40.29 -4.61 6.25
N ILE A 16 -40.73 -4.61 7.51
CA ILE A 16 -39.89 -4.70 8.71
C ILE A 16 -38.95 -5.91 8.63
N MET A 17 -39.45 -7.07 8.19
CA MET A 17 -38.66 -8.29 7.98
C MET A 17 -37.52 -8.08 6.95
N CYS A 18 -37.82 -7.43 5.82
CA CYS A 18 -36.81 -7.09 4.81
C CYS A 18 -35.72 -6.17 5.37
N ASN A 19 -36.07 -5.26 6.28
CA ASN A 19 -35.08 -4.40 6.93
C ASN A 19 -34.21 -5.16 7.94
N GLU A 20 -34.77 -6.13 8.66
CA GLU A 20 -34.03 -7.01 9.58
C GLU A 20 -33.09 -7.94 8.82
N GLU A 21 -33.57 -8.60 7.77
CA GLU A 21 -32.76 -9.44 6.89
C GLU A 21 -31.61 -8.65 6.26
N LYS A 22 -31.88 -7.43 5.78
CA LYS A 22 -30.84 -6.54 5.26
C LYS A 22 -29.80 -6.19 6.31
N LYS A 23 -30.21 -5.90 7.56
CA LYS A 23 -29.28 -5.63 8.66
C LYS A 23 -28.42 -6.86 8.98
N ASN A 24 -29.03 -8.04 9.06
CA ASN A 24 -28.34 -9.30 9.33
C ASN A 24 -27.34 -9.63 8.21
N ALA A 25 -27.77 -9.58 6.94
CA ALA A 25 -26.90 -9.80 5.80
C ALA A 25 -25.74 -8.78 5.74
N THR A 26 -25.98 -7.51 6.10
CA THR A 26 -24.92 -6.49 6.17
C THR A 26 -23.92 -6.81 7.29
N SER A 27 -24.40 -7.30 8.43
CA SER A 27 -23.56 -7.73 9.56
C SER A 27 -22.70 -8.94 9.18
N ASP A 28 -23.31 -9.94 8.54
CA ASP A 28 -22.62 -11.16 8.11
C ASP A 28 -21.56 -10.85 7.05
N LEU A 29 -21.90 -10.03 6.05
CA LEU A 29 -20.93 -9.54 5.06
C LEU A 29 -19.77 -8.79 5.70
N LYS A 30 -20.02 -8.01 6.76
CA LYS A 30 -18.96 -7.30 7.49
C LYS A 30 -18.04 -8.27 8.23
N LYS A 31 -18.59 -9.35 8.81
CA LYS A 31 -17.84 -10.41 9.49
C LYS A 31 -16.98 -11.19 8.50
N GLU A 32 -17.54 -11.60 7.37
CA GLU A 32 -16.80 -12.32 6.32
C GLU A 32 -15.70 -11.46 5.70
N ARG A 33 -15.93 -10.16 5.49
CA ARG A 33 -14.88 -9.23 5.06
C ARG A 33 -13.72 -9.13 6.06
N LEU A 34 -13.96 -9.29 7.36
CA LEU A 34 -12.87 -9.31 8.34
C LEU A 34 -12.06 -10.61 8.26
N ASN A 35 -12.69 -11.71 7.85
CA ASN A 35 -12.06 -13.03 7.71
C ASN A 35 -11.37 -13.25 6.35
N LEU A 36 -11.48 -12.31 5.40
CA LEU A 36 -10.78 -12.40 4.13
C LEU A 36 -9.25 -12.42 4.33
N HIS A 37 -8.56 -13.30 3.60
CA HIS A 37 -7.10 -13.34 3.56
C HIS A 37 -6.53 -11.96 3.23
N SER A 38 -5.40 -11.58 3.84
CA SER A 38 -4.77 -10.27 3.66
C SER A 38 -4.31 -10.00 2.21
N GLY A 39 -4.26 -11.04 1.40
CA GLY A 39 -3.81 -11.02 0.02
C GLY A 39 -2.30 -11.21 -0.09
N PHE A 40 -1.80 -11.07 -1.31
CA PHE A 40 -0.39 -11.23 -1.63
C PHE A 40 0.08 -10.03 -2.45
N ALA A 41 1.36 -9.72 -2.34
CA ALA A 41 2.05 -8.79 -3.22
C ALA A 41 3.08 -9.56 -4.04
N ILE A 42 3.13 -9.27 -5.34
CA ILE A 42 4.21 -9.74 -6.20
C ILE A 42 5.26 -8.64 -6.21
N LEU A 43 6.45 -8.97 -5.71
CA LEU A 43 7.61 -8.10 -5.67
C LEU A 43 8.51 -8.44 -6.84
N PHE A 44 8.95 -7.42 -7.57
CA PHE A 44 9.93 -7.53 -8.63
C PHE A 44 11.18 -6.76 -8.23
N ASP A 45 12.34 -7.32 -8.52
CA ASP A 45 13.62 -6.67 -8.38
C ASP A 45 14.44 -6.88 -9.66
N ASN A 46 15.02 -5.80 -10.17
CA ASN A 46 15.80 -5.84 -11.40
C ASN A 46 17.28 -6.03 -11.04
N ILE A 47 17.90 -7.01 -11.66
CA ILE A 47 19.33 -7.26 -11.55
C ILE A 47 19.92 -7.02 -12.93
N ASP A 48 20.47 -5.83 -13.10
CA ASP A 48 21.13 -5.40 -14.32
C ASP A 48 22.65 -5.47 -14.13
N GLY A 49 23.32 -6.13 -15.06
CA GLY A 49 24.76 -6.28 -15.07
C GLY A 49 25.32 -5.98 -16.44
N ASN A 50 26.36 -5.15 -16.49
CA ASN A 50 27.08 -4.90 -17.72
C ASN A 50 28.51 -5.46 -17.60
N LEU A 51 28.90 -6.29 -18.56
CA LEU A 51 30.27 -6.78 -18.70
C LEU A 51 30.93 -6.11 -19.89
N ASN A 52 31.73 -5.08 -19.60
CA ASN A 52 32.55 -4.41 -20.59
C ASN A 52 33.80 -5.24 -20.91
N ARG A 53 34.08 -5.43 -22.20
CA ARG A 53 35.33 -6.01 -22.69
C ARG A 53 36.37 -4.90 -22.83
N ARG A 54 37.61 -5.17 -22.39
CA ARG A 54 38.74 -4.24 -22.57
C ARG A 54 39.05 -3.98 -24.04
N HIS A 55 38.95 -5.03 -24.87
CA HIS A 55 39.06 -4.96 -26.32
C HIS A 55 37.87 -5.71 -26.91
N MET A 56 37.01 -4.98 -27.63
CA MET A 56 35.87 -5.57 -28.32
C MET A 56 36.35 -6.17 -29.64
N THR A 57 36.02 -7.44 -29.86
CA THR A 57 36.21 -8.12 -31.14
C THR A 57 34.85 -8.50 -31.71
N MET A 58 34.77 -8.80 -33.01
CA MET A 58 33.51 -9.19 -33.64
C MET A 58 32.84 -10.38 -32.94
N GLU A 59 33.64 -11.27 -32.36
CA GLU A 59 33.19 -12.47 -31.63
C GLU A 59 32.97 -12.23 -30.13
N ASN A 60 33.51 -11.14 -29.56
CA ASN A 60 33.43 -10.87 -28.13
C ASN A 60 33.10 -9.40 -27.87
N GLN A 61 31.80 -9.11 -27.81
CA GLN A 61 31.22 -7.80 -27.54
C GLN A 61 30.98 -7.61 -26.04
N ASN A 62 30.64 -6.37 -25.66
CA ASN A 62 30.10 -6.09 -24.33
C ASN A 62 28.79 -6.84 -24.13
N LEU A 63 28.57 -7.35 -22.92
CA LEU A 63 27.34 -8.05 -22.56
C LEU A 63 26.50 -7.17 -21.65
N ASP A 64 25.23 -7.03 -21.98
CA ASP A 64 24.20 -6.44 -21.13
C ASP A 64 23.29 -7.57 -20.65
N CYS A 65 23.34 -7.88 -19.35
CA CYS A 65 22.55 -8.92 -18.72
C CYS A 65 21.45 -8.26 -17.89
N ARG A 66 20.19 -8.53 -18.23
CA ARG A 66 19.02 -8.04 -17.50
C ARG A 66 18.23 -9.21 -16.96
N TRP A 67 18.19 -9.34 -15.64
CA TRP A 67 17.41 -10.34 -14.96
C TRP A 67 16.36 -9.69 -14.09
N VAL A 68 15.22 -10.37 -13.94
CA VAL A 68 14.16 -9.94 -13.04
C VAL A 68 13.94 -11.05 -12.02
N ASN A 69 14.24 -10.74 -10.77
CA ASN A 69 13.88 -11.58 -9.65
C ASN A 69 12.44 -11.26 -9.25
N HIS A 70 11.59 -12.28 -9.08
CA HIS A 70 10.22 -12.10 -8.63
C HIS A 70 9.92 -12.99 -7.42
N LYS A 71 9.20 -12.45 -6.43
CA LYS A 71 8.75 -13.18 -5.25
C LYS A 71 7.33 -12.81 -4.90
N ILE A 72 6.54 -13.81 -4.52
CA ILE A 72 5.21 -13.60 -3.95
C ILE A 72 5.35 -13.57 -2.44
N VAL A 73 4.87 -12.49 -1.81
CA VAL A 73 4.88 -12.33 -0.35
C VAL A 73 3.47 -12.12 0.18
N SER A 74 3.18 -12.69 1.34
CA SER A 74 1.92 -12.45 2.05
C SER A 74 1.84 -11.02 2.57
N ASN A 75 0.69 -10.36 2.38
CA ASN A 75 0.45 -9.04 2.95
C ASN A 75 0.36 -9.15 4.47
N ARG A 76 1.15 -8.33 5.19
CA ARG A 76 1.14 -8.33 6.65
C ARG A 76 -0.08 -7.65 7.25
N ILE A 77 -0.67 -6.73 6.51
CA ILE A 77 -1.85 -5.97 6.90
C ILE A 77 -2.89 -6.18 5.81
N SER A 78 -4.07 -6.64 6.22
CA SER A 78 -5.18 -6.80 5.30
C SER A 78 -5.74 -5.45 4.83
N GLY A 79 -5.98 -5.34 3.52
CA GLY A 79 -6.68 -4.23 2.88
C GLY A 79 -8.19 -4.22 3.11
N ASN A 80 -8.77 -5.21 3.81
CA ASN A 80 -10.22 -5.36 3.94
C ASN A 80 -10.94 -4.18 4.62
N LYS A 81 -10.19 -3.33 5.33
CA LYS A 81 -10.70 -2.11 5.99
C LYS A 81 -10.63 -0.87 5.10
N LEU A 82 -10.12 -1.00 3.87
CA LEU A 82 -10.05 0.10 2.91
C LEU A 82 -11.42 0.32 2.26
N ASP A 83 -11.71 1.60 1.99
CA ASP A 83 -12.91 1.98 1.25
C ASP A 83 -12.72 1.66 -0.23
N MET A 84 -13.41 0.62 -0.72
CA MET A 84 -13.40 0.20 -2.13
C MET A 84 -14.55 0.81 -2.94
N SER A 85 -15.27 1.81 -2.41
CA SER A 85 -16.31 2.46 -3.19
C SER A 85 -15.70 3.11 -4.45
N PRO A 86 -16.27 2.87 -5.65
CA PRO A 86 -15.78 3.51 -6.86
C PRO A 86 -15.98 5.03 -6.72
N ARG A 87 -14.89 5.78 -6.80
CA ARG A 87 -14.93 7.25 -6.80
C ARG A 87 -14.75 7.75 -8.22
N ASN A 88 -15.62 8.65 -8.66
CA ASN A 88 -15.41 9.39 -9.90
C ASN A 88 -14.38 10.50 -9.64
N VAL A 89 -13.17 10.34 -10.19
CA VAL A 89 -12.06 11.30 -10.03
C VAL A 89 -12.45 12.70 -10.49
N LEU A 90 -13.30 12.82 -11.51
CA LEU A 90 -13.77 14.11 -12.04
C LEU A 90 -14.67 14.87 -11.05
N ASN A 91 -15.28 14.16 -10.10
CA ASN A 91 -16.17 14.75 -9.09
C ASN A 91 -15.44 15.11 -7.78
N ILE A 92 -14.14 14.86 -7.69
CA ILE A 92 -13.33 15.18 -6.51
C ILE A 92 -12.76 16.58 -6.67
N SER A 93 -13.12 17.49 -5.76
CA SER A 93 -12.49 18.81 -5.72
C SER A 93 -10.99 18.69 -5.46
N ASN A 94 -10.18 19.41 -6.24
CA ASN A 94 -8.71 19.43 -6.10
C ASN A 94 -8.24 19.72 -4.66
N ILE A 95 -8.98 20.54 -3.90
CA ILE A 95 -8.61 20.85 -2.51
C ILE A 95 -8.59 19.61 -1.59
N LYS A 96 -9.37 18.56 -1.92
CA LYS A 96 -9.37 17.29 -1.20
C LYS A 96 -8.14 16.42 -1.51
N LEU A 97 -7.45 16.71 -2.61
CA LEU A 97 -6.24 15.99 -3.05
C LEU A 97 -4.96 16.68 -2.56
N LEU A 98 -5.06 17.96 -2.16
CA LEU A 98 -3.92 18.70 -1.63
C LEU A 98 -3.71 18.38 -0.15
N PRO A 99 -2.45 18.33 0.32
CA PRO A 99 -2.15 18.15 1.74
C PRO A 99 -2.83 19.23 2.59
N THR A 100 -3.54 18.79 3.62
CA THR A 100 -4.13 19.70 4.59
C THR A 100 -3.06 20.28 5.52
N VAL A 101 -3.42 21.31 6.30
CA VAL A 101 -2.56 21.83 7.37
C VAL A 101 -2.20 20.73 8.37
N GLN A 102 -3.09 19.76 8.62
CA GLN A 102 -2.80 18.64 9.51
C GLN A 102 -1.80 17.65 8.89
N ASP A 103 -1.91 17.40 7.58
CA ASP A 103 -0.94 16.56 6.86
C ASP A 103 0.44 17.21 6.90
N GLN A 104 0.53 18.53 6.70
CA GLN A 104 1.79 19.27 6.81
C GLN A 104 2.38 19.21 8.22
N LYS A 105 1.56 19.37 9.27
CA LYS A 105 2.00 19.22 10.65
C LYS A 105 2.55 17.81 10.91
N ARG A 106 1.85 16.78 10.45
CA ARG A 106 2.29 15.39 10.57
C ARG A 106 3.58 15.14 9.80
N GLN A 107 3.69 15.68 8.59
CA GLN A 107 4.89 15.58 7.77
C GLN A 107 6.10 16.23 8.46
N ARG A 108 5.92 17.41 9.07
CA ARG A 108 6.97 18.06 9.87
C ARG A 108 7.44 17.17 11.03
N GLN A 109 6.52 16.51 11.73
CA GLN A 109 6.90 15.58 12.82
C GLN A 109 7.69 14.38 12.29
N ASN A 110 7.29 13.82 11.15
CA ASN A 110 8.05 12.76 10.49
C ASN A 110 9.47 13.22 10.13
N TYR A 111 9.62 14.43 9.59
CA TYR A 111 10.94 14.98 9.28
C TYR A 111 11.81 15.22 10.50
N ILE A 112 11.24 15.67 11.63
CA ILE A 112 11.99 15.83 12.87
C ILE A 112 12.65 14.50 13.27
N VAL A 113 11.92 13.38 13.19
CA VAL A 113 12.48 12.05 13.48
C VAL A 113 13.62 11.70 12.52
N LEU A 114 13.45 11.93 11.22
CA LEU A 114 14.47 11.61 10.22
C LEU A 114 15.73 12.46 10.39
N VAL A 115 15.57 13.77 10.61
CA VAL A 115 16.70 14.69 10.83
C VAL A 115 17.40 14.37 12.14
N ALA A 116 16.67 14.15 13.23
CA ALA A 116 17.26 13.75 14.51
C ALA A 116 18.08 12.46 14.35
N ARG A 117 17.59 11.49 13.58
CA ARG A 117 18.33 10.26 13.28
C ARG A 117 19.65 10.54 12.56
N MET A 118 19.61 11.36 11.51
CA MET A 118 20.81 11.76 10.76
C MET A 118 21.84 12.49 11.63
N LEU A 119 21.39 13.42 12.49
CA LEU A 119 22.27 14.14 13.40
C LEU A 119 22.96 13.19 14.37
N VAL A 120 22.23 12.28 15.01
CA VAL A 120 22.80 11.31 15.97
C VAL A 120 23.73 10.28 15.31
N GLU A 121 23.46 9.91 14.06
CA GLU A 121 24.21 8.89 13.33
C GLU A 121 25.51 9.44 12.71
N HIS A 122 25.51 10.70 12.28
CA HIS A 122 26.64 11.29 11.54
C HIS A 122 27.43 12.34 12.33
N LEU A 123 26.90 12.91 13.40
CA LEU A 123 27.58 13.93 14.20
C LEU A 123 27.88 13.40 15.61
N GLU A 124 29.17 13.28 15.92
CA GLU A 124 29.65 12.74 17.20
C GLU A 124 29.17 13.55 18.41
N SER A 125 28.99 14.87 18.26
CA SER A 125 28.44 15.75 19.28
C SER A 125 27.03 15.38 19.76
N PHE A 126 26.29 14.59 18.98
CA PHE A 126 24.96 14.09 19.33
C PHE A 126 24.95 12.62 19.78
N SER A 127 26.13 12.00 19.98
CA SER A 127 26.26 10.59 20.37
C SER A 127 25.56 10.24 21.68
N ALA A 128 25.43 11.19 22.61
CA ALA A 128 24.69 11.03 23.87
C ALA A 128 23.21 10.68 23.68
N PHE A 129 22.63 10.95 22.50
CA PHE A 129 21.21 10.66 22.21
C PHE A 129 20.99 9.34 21.47
N LYS A 130 22.03 8.51 21.26
CA LYS A 130 21.93 7.22 20.55
C LYS A 130 20.85 6.31 21.14
N ASP A 131 20.76 6.24 22.47
CA ASP A 131 19.86 5.32 23.17
C ASP A 131 18.40 5.77 23.14
N VAL A 132 18.13 7.07 22.98
CA VAL A 132 16.77 7.64 22.96
C VAL A 132 16.29 7.96 21.55
N ARG A 133 17.13 7.75 20.53
CA ARG A 133 16.82 8.07 19.13
C ARG A 133 15.75 7.11 18.58
N VAL A 134 14.68 7.68 18.05
CA VAL A 134 13.64 6.94 17.35
C VAL A 134 14.17 6.44 15.99
N SER A 135 14.36 5.13 15.84
CA SER A 135 14.89 4.52 14.61
C SER A 135 13.88 4.50 13.45
N HIS A 136 12.59 4.32 13.75
CA HIS A 136 11.50 4.25 12.77
C HIS A 136 10.36 5.18 13.17
N ILE A 137 9.79 5.88 12.18
CA ILE A 137 8.60 6.72 12.40
C ILE A 137 7.45 5.83 12.88
N PRO A 138 6.88 6.08 14.08
CA PRO A 138 5.79 5.28 14.58
C PRO A 138 4.55 5.38 13.70
N HIS A 139 3.92 4.24 13.43
CA HIS A 139 2.63 4.16 12.74
C HIS A 139 1.78 3.03 13.32
N LYS A 140 0.49 3.05 12.99
CA LYS A 140 -0.53 2.12 13.52
C LYS A 140 -0.15 0.64 13.39
N TYR A 141 0.67 0.30 12.41
CA TYR A 141 1.04 -1.07 12.06
C TYR A 141 2.53 -1.35 12.23
N SER A 142 3.23 -0.58 13.07
CA SER A 142 4.69 -0.72 13.22
C SER A 142 5.10 -2.12 13.70
N LYS A 143 4.28 -2.76 14.55
CA LYS A 143 4.56 -4.11 15.08
C LYS A 143 4.48 -5.17 13.98
N GLU A 144 3.49 -5.08 13.12
CA GLU A 144 3.29 -6.00 11.99
C GLU A 144 4.35 -5.75 10.90
N MET A 145 4.66 -4.48 10.63
CA MET A 145 5.63 -4.08 9.62
C MET A 145 7.09 -4.25 10.06
N SER A 146 7.38 -4.47 11.35
CA SER A 146 8.72 -4.81 11.82
C SER A 146 9.09 -6.30 11.64
N GLY A 147 8.11 -7.18 11.35
CA GLY A 147 8.35 -8.60 11.12
C GLY A 147 9.19 -8.89 9.87
N LYS A 148 9.59 -10.15 9.68
CA LYS A 148 10.15 -10.63 8.40
C LYS A 148 9.00 -10.96 7.44
N SER A 149 9.19 -10.75 6.13
CA SER A 149 8.17 -11.12 5.14
C SER A 149 8.16 -12.63 4.93
N GLU A 150 6.97 -13.19 4.78
CA GLU A 150 6.76 -14.60 4.44
C GLU A 150 6.60 -14.73 2.93
N SER A 151 7.53 -15.46 2.30
CA SER A 151 7.44 -15.80 0.88
C SER A 151 6.55 -17.02 0.69
N VAL A 152 5.67 -16.95 -0.31
CA VAL A 152 4.88 -18.10 -0.72
C VAL A 152 5.72 -18.97 -1.62
N SER A 153 5.94 -20.24 -1.25
CA SER A 153 6.52 -21.23 -2.15
C SER A 153 5.45 -21.70 -3.13
N THR A 154 5.65 -21.45 -4.42
CA THR A 154 4.91 -22.14 -5.47
C THR A 154 5.44 -23.56 -5.57
N ILE A 155 4.56 -24.54 -5.36
CA ILE A 155 4.83 -25.98 -5.57
C ILE A 155 5.10 -26.22 -7.05
#